data_AF-A0A3B9RZD1-F1
#
_entry.id   AF-A0A3B9RZD1-F1
#
_cell.length_a   1.000
_cell.length_b   1.000
_cell.length_c   1.000
_cell.angle_alpha   90.00
_cell.angle_beta   90.00
_cell.angle_gamma   90.00
#
_symmetry.space_group_name_H-M   'P 1'
#
loop_
_entity.id
_entity.type
_entity.pdbx_description
1 polymer ?
#
loop_
_entity_poly.entity_id
_entity_poly.type
_entity_poly.pdbx_seq_one_letter_code
_entity_poly.pdbx_strand_id
1 'polypeptide(L)'
;MSSSGIWKYIAPTSLGAAYAITKMLSIRALDPELAIAQDFTYQFLAGILLGFALRPVTSQIYWKRTTSIIFFSLFLLILGPIGQLIRHRIWGITFDDTFWLLLFAEIVTAFVVSILASIILPVAHQQTISPGLLLRRYKKELSPSGILKMFGCALLYAFSFLIFQSIFDESFVSPSWIGRSQELLSLPPISAQEKILLLWVQGFLNILILLPLFIVFLREKVELIVVFGSLSFVVAVFSPAFANFQRIEPLLLVDQVFIGFCLHFIFISGSVLCFGRNKK
;
A
#
# COMPACT_ATOMS: atom_id res chain seq x y z
N MET A 1 24.06 16.43 -8.32
CA MET A 1 23.43 17.36 -9.29
C MET A 1 21.99 16.98 -9.68
N SER A 2 21.30 16.07 -8.97
CA SER A 2 19.97 15.53 -9.33
C SER A 2 18.80 16.04 -8.47
N SER A 3 19.01 16.99 -7.55
CA SER A 3 17.99 17.43 -6.59
C SER A 3 17.20 18.68 -6.99
N SER A 4 17.64 19.45 -8.00
CA SER A 4 16.97 20.69 -8.43
C SER A 4 16.95 20.84 -9.96
N GLY A 5 15.88 20.35 -10.60
CA GLY A 5 15.65 20.47 -12.04
C GLY A 5 14.40 19.72 -12.51
N ILE A 6 14.07 19.83 -13.81
CA ILE A 6 12.94 19.17 -14.49
C ILE A 6 12.88 17.65 -14.23
N TRP A 7 14.03 17.00 -13.99
CA TRP A 7 14.15 15.60 -13.55
C TRP A 7 13.32 15.25 -12.31
N LYS A 8 13.01 16.24 -11.46
CA LYS A 8 12.08 16.14 -10.33
C LYS A 8 10.70 15.62 -10.77
N TYR A 9 10.28 15.97 -11.97
CA TYR A 9 8.95 15.66 -12.50
C TYR A 9 9.01 14.55 -13.54
N ILE A 10 10.05 14.50 -14.38
CA ILE A 10 10.23 13.45 -15.40
C ILE A 10 10.23 12.04 -14.79
N ALA A 11 10.89 11.85 -13.64
CA ALA A 11 11.03 10.53 -13.05
C ALA A 11 9.67 9.93 -12.57
N PRO A 12 8.84 10.65 -11.79
CA PRO A 12 7.46 10.22 -11.51
C PRO A 12 6.59 10.05 -12.76
N THR A 13 6.71 10.95 -13.76
CA THR A 13 5.95 10.83 -15.02
C THR A 13 6.32 9.57 -15.81
N SER A 14 7.61 9.21 -15.84
CA SER A 14 8.10 8.00 -16.50
C SER A 14 7.60 6.74 -15.78
N LEU A 15 7.52 6.76 -14.44
CA LEU A 15 6.89 5.68 -13.66
C LEU A 15 5.39 5.57 -13.96
N GLY A 16 4.70 6.70 -14.12
CA GLY A 16 3.31 6.74 -14.59
C GLY A 16 3.12 6.02 -15.91
N ALA A 17 3.95 6.36 -16.90
CA ALA A 17 3.91 5.72 -18.22
C ALA A 17 4.18 4.22 -18.11
N ALA A 18 5.20 3.82 -17.35
CA ALA A 18 5.53 2.41 -17.18
C ALA A 18 4.42 1.63 -16.48
N TYR A 19 3.80 2.19 -15.43
CA TYR A 19 2.67 1.56 -14.74
C TYR A 19 1.52 1.33 -15.73
N ALA A 20 1.09 2.37 -16.44
CA ALA A 20 -0.02 2.28 -17.39
C ALA A 20 0.27 1.31 -18.55
N ILE A 21 1.43 1.44 -19.20
CA ILE A 21 1.81 0.59 -20.33
C ILE A 21 1.91 -0.88 -19.89
N THR A 22 2.58 -1.15 -18.76
CA THR A 22 2.75 -2.54 -18.29
C THR A 22 1.41 -3.16 -17.96
N LYS A 23 0.55 -2.46 -17.23
CA LYS A 23 -0.76 -2.96 -16.86
C LYS A 23 -1.63 -3.20 -18.09
N MET A 24 -1.69 -2.23 -19.00
CA MET A 24 -2.47 -2.35 -20.24
C MET A 24 -1.97 -3.47 -21.15
N LEU A 25 -0.66 -3.62 -21.33
CA LEU A 25 -0.10 -4.71 -22.12
C LEU A 25 -0.34 -6.07 -21.47
N SER A 26 -0.25 -6.15 -20.14
CA SER A 26 -0.52 -7.38 -19.39
C SER A 26 -1.98 -7.80 -19.52
N ILE A 27 -2.91 -6.85 -19.39
CA ILE A 27 -4.34 -7.11 -19.60
C ILE A 27 -4.59 -7.48 -21.07
N ARG A 28 -4.07 -6.70 -22.02
CA ARG A 28 -4.27 -6.93 -23.45
C ARG A 28 -3.75 -8.29 -23.94
N ALA A 29 -2.69 -8.79 -23.33
CA ALA A 29 -2.14 -10.11 -23.64
C ALA A 29 -3.07 -11.26 -23.20
N LEU A 30 -3.94 -11.03 -22.22
CA LEU A 30 -4.85 -12.03 -21.67
C LEU A 30 -6.29 -11.83 -22.17
N ASP A 31 -6.76 -10.59 -22.19
CA ASP A 31 -8.09 -10.16 -22.63
C ASP A 31 -7.99 -8.77 -23.31
N PRO A 32 -7.99 -8.73 -24.65
CA PRO A 32 -7.96 -7.49 -25.42
C PRO A 32 -9.16 -6.58 -25.20
N GLU A 33 -10.35 -7.13 -24.96
CA GLU A 33 -11.59 -6.35 -24.78
C GLU A 33 -11.58 -5.64 -23.42
N LEU A 34 -11.17 -6.36 -22.37
CA LEU A 34 -10.98 -5.78 -21.04
C LEU A 34 -9.93 -4.66 -21.06
N ALA A 35 -8.88 -4.77 -21.88
CA ALA A 35 -7.86 -3.73 -22.01
C ALA A 35 -8.40 -2.44 -22.66
N ILE A 36 -9.33 -2.56 -23.61
CA ILE A 36 -9.98 -1.39 -24.25
C ILE A 36 -10.91 -0.69 -23.24
N ALA A 37 -11.56 -1.45 -22.37
CA ALA A 37 -12.42 -0.92 -21.31
C ALA A 37 -11.65 -0.24 -20.16
N GLN A 38 -10.31 -0.27 -20.17
CA GLN A 38 -9.48 0.44 -19.20
C GLN A 38 -9.12 1.83 -19.74
N ASP A 39 -9.13 2.84 -18.86
CA ASP A 39 -8.71 4.18 -19.24
C ASP A 39 -7.22 4.39 -18.96
N PHE A 40 -6.45 4.56 -20.04
CA PHE A 40 -5.02 4.80 -19.98
C PHE A 40 -4.66 6.02 -19.13
N THR A 41 -5.46 7.09 -19.19
CA THR A 41 -5.23 8.35 -18.48
C THR A 41 -5.26 8.14 -16.97
N TYR A 42 -6.27 7.41 -16.48
CA TYR A 42 -6.39 7.10 -15.06
C TYR A 42 -5.29 6.16 -14.58
N GLN A 43 -4.92 5.15 -15.36
CA GLN A 43 -3.76 4.29 -15.05
C GLN A 43 -2.46 5.10 -15.00
N PHE A 44 -2.26 6.01 -15.94
CA PHE A 44 -1.07 6.86 -16.03
C PHE A 44 -0.94 7.78 -14.81
N LEU A 45 -2.03 8.47 -14.45
CA LEU A 45 -2.07 9.35 -13.28
C LEU A 45 -1.88 8.56 -11.97
N ALA A 46 -2.47 7.38 -11.85
CA ALA A 46 -2.27 6.49 -10.71
C ALA A 46 -0.78 6.11 -10.53
N GLY A 47 -0.08 5.83 -11.63
CA GLY A 47 1.35 5.57 -11.61
C GLY A 47 2.22 6.82 -11.32
N ILE A 48 1.80 8.01 -11.75
CA ILE A 48 2.45 9.28 -11.37
C ILE A 48 2.40 9.48 -9.86
N LEU A 49 1.22 9.30 -9.27
CA LEU A 49 1.00 9.42 -7.82
C LEU A 49 1.88 8.44 -7.06
N LEU A 50 1.95 7.19 -7.53
CA LEU A 50 2.85 6.18 -6.99
C LEU A 50 4.33 6.62 -7.07
N GLY A 51 4.75 7.16 -8.20
CA GLY A 51 6.11 7.68 -8.39
C GLY A 51 6.46 8.82 -7.44
N PHE A 52 5.52 9.73 -7.17
CA PHE A 52 5.69 10.79 -6.17
C PHE A 52 5.76 10.24 -4.74
N ALA A 53 4.94 9.24 -4.41
CA ALA A 53 4.91 8.63 -3.09
C ALA A 53 6.19 7.82 -2.78
N LEU A 54 6.73 7.11 -3.77
CA LEU A 54 7.95 6.31 -3.61
C LEU A 54 9.21 7.17 -3.47
N ARG A 55 9.22 8.35 -4.10
CA ARG A 55 10.42 9.18 -4.21
C ARG A 55 11.07 9.60 -2.88
N PRO A 56 10.34 10.09 -1.86
CA PRO A 56 10.94 10.40 -0.57
C PRO A 56 11.70 9.19 0.01
N VAL A 57 11.19 7.98 -0.18
CA VAL A 57 11.80 6.74 0.32
C VAL A 57 13.01 6.30 -0.52
N THR A 58 12.95 6.43 -1.86
CA THR A 58 14.09 6.10 -2.72
C THR A 58 15.27 7.04 -2.54
N SER A 59 14.99 8.33 -2.38
CA SER A 59 15.99 9.40 -2.39
C SER A 59 16.71 9.58 -1.05
N GLN A 60 16.04 9.26 0.05
CA GLN A 60 16.57 9.50 1.39
C GLN A 60 17.24 8.27 2.00
N ILE A 61 16.99 7.08 1.45
CA ILE A 61 17.61 5.85 1.94
C ILE A 61 18.69 5.38 0.96
N TYR A 62 19.87 5.14 1.53
CA TYR A 62 21.08 4.66 0.87
C TYR A 62 21.02 3.17 0.47
N TRP A 63 19.94 2.75 -0.21
CA TRP A 63 19.74 1.37 -0.66
C TRP A 63 20.75 0.98 -1.74
N LYS A 64 21.26 -0.26 -1.70
CA LYS A 64 21.73 -0.90 -2.92
C LYS A 64 20.53 -1.13 -3.86
N ARG A 65 20.75 -1.01 -5.16
CA ARG A 65 19.71 -1.21 -6.17
C ARG A 65 18.97 -2.54 -5.99
N THR A 66 19.68 -3.63 -5.72
CA THR A 66 19.05 -4.95 -5.46
C THR A 66 18.15 -4.94 -4.22
N THR A 67 18.57 -4.31 -3.13
CA THR A 67 17.75 -4.16 -1.91
C THR A 67 16.49 -3.35 -2.19
N SER A 68 16.63 -2.26 -2.95
CA SER A 68 15.51 -1.40 -3.33
C SER A 68 14.48 -2.15 -4.17
N ILE A 69 14.91 -2.92 -5.17
CA ILE A 69 14.00 -3.72 -6.02
C ILE A 69 13.25 -4.75 -5.18
N ILE A 70 13.97 -5.51 -4.34
CA ILE A 70 13.34 -6.53 -3.47
C ILE A 70 12.34 -5.87 -2.52
N PHE A 71 12.72 -4.78 -1.87
CA PHE A 71 11.87 -4.08 -0.92
C PHE A 71 10.62 -3.52 -1.59
N PHE A 72 10.76 -2.77 -2.69
CA PHE A 72 9.60 -2.18 -3.37
C PHE A 72 8.69 -3.25 -3.98
N SER A 73 9.23 -4.35 -4.49
CA SER A 73 8.41 -5.45 -5.00
C SER A 73 7.53 -6.00 -3.89
N LEU A 74 8.11 -6.35 -2.74
CA LEU A 74 7.35 -6.83 -1.58
C LEU A 74 6.37 -5.78 -1.06
N PHE A 75 6.78 -4.52 -1.00
CA PHE A 75 5.95 -3.40 -0.54
C PHE A 75 4.72 -3.20 -1.40
N LEU A 76 4.90 -3.11 -2.72
CA LEU A 76 3.81 -2.93 -3.68
C LEU A 76 2.91 -4.16 -3.73
N LEU A 77 3.46 -5.38 -3.65
CA LEU A 77 2.65 -6.61 -3.64
C LEU A 77 1.79 -6.75 -2.39
N ILE A 78 2.36 -6.50 -1.21
CA ILE A 78 1.65 -6.64 0.07
C ILE A 78 0.55 -5.60 0.20
N LEU A 79 0.85 -4.33 -0.09
CA LEU A 79 -0.14 -3.25 0.04
C LEU A 79 -1.12 -3.17 -1.13
N GLY A 80 -0.71 -3.61 -2.33
CA GLY A 80 -1.53 -3.65 -3.54
C GLY A 80 -2.31 -4.97 -3.67
N PRO A 81 -1.92 -5.89 -4.56
CA PRO A 81 -2.71 -7.06 -4.93
C PRO A 81 -3.05 -7.99 -3.74
N ILE A 82 -2.12 -8.24 -2.82
CA ILE A 82 -2.41 -9.08 -1.64
C ILE A 82 -3.44 -8.38 -0.74
N GLY A 83 -3.27 -7.08 -0.50
CA GLY A 83 -4.21 -6.27 0.25
C GLY A 83 -5.60 -6.24 -0.39
N GLN A 84 -5.68 -6.14 -1.71
CA GLN A 84 -6.95 -6.20 -2.46
C GLN A 84 -7.64 -7.55 -2.35
N LEU A 85 -6.88 -8.64 -2.45
CA LEU A 85 -7.41 -10.00 -2.30
C LEU A 85 -8.02 -10.21 -0.90
N ILE A 86 -7.33 -9.76 0.14
CA ILE A 86 -7.83 -9.82 1.51
C ILE A 86 -9.10 -8.96 1.66
N ARG A 87 -9.09 -7.73 1.12
CA ARG A 87 -10.28 -6.84 1.17
C ARG A 87 -11.48 -7.44 0.45
N HIS A 88 -11.31 -7.98 -0.75
CA HIS A 88 -12.42 -8.63 -1.49
C HIS A 88 -13.01 -9.80 -0.71
N ARG A 89 -12.16 -10.60 -0.03
CA ARG A 89 -12.63 -11.66 0.88
C ARG A 89 -13.45 -11.08 2.03
N ILE A 90 -12.98 -10.02 2.68
CA ILE A 90 -13.68 -9.38 3.82
C ILE A 90 -15.04 -8.81 3.40
N TRP A 91 -15.09 -8.18 2.23
CA TRP A 91 -16.31 -7.60 1.65
C TRP A 91 -17.27 -8.64 1.05
N GLY A 92 -16.85 -9.89 0.96
CA GLY A 92 -17.68 -10.95 0.40
C GLY A 92 -17.83 -10.95 -1.11
N ILE A 93 -16.97 -10.19 -1.81
CA ILE A 93 -17.02 -10.05 -3.26
C ILE A 93 -16.49 -11.36 -3.88
N THR A 94 -17.23 -11.90 -4.84
CA THR A 94 -16.84 -13.11 -5.56
C THR A 94 -15.64 -12.85 -6.47
N PHE A 95 -14.71 -13.80 -6.51
CA PHE A 95 -13.54 -13.75 -7.40
C PHE A 95 -13.93 -14.25 -8.79
N ASP A 96 -14.35 -13.34 -9.65
CA ASP A 96 -14.62 -13.62 -11.06
C ASP A 96 -13.32 -13.63 -11.89
N ASP A 97 -13.42 -14.03 -13.16
CA ASP A 97 -12.27 -14.09 -14.07
C ASP A 97 -11.66 -12.70 -14.27
N THR A 98 -12.49 -11.65 -14.31
CA THR A 98 -12.05 -10.25 -14.39
C THR A 98 -11.14 -9.87 -13.23
N PHE A 99 -11.50 -10.24 -12.00
CA PHE A 99 -10.68 -9.98 -10.83
C PHE A 99 -9.30 -10.63 -10.96
N TRP A 100 -9.21 -11.89 -11.36
CA TRP A 100 -7.94 -12.61 -11.47
C TRP A 100 -7.03 -12.01 -12.54
N LEU A 101 -7.60 -11.63 -13.69
CA LEU A 101 -6.88 -10.95 -14.76
C LEU A 101 -6.29 -9.61 -14.30
N LEU A 102 -7.07 -8.80 -13.60
CA LEU A 102 -6.61 -7.52 -13.07
C LEU A 102 -5.56 -7.69 -11.97
N LEU A 103 -5.76 -8.67 -11.08
CA LEU A 103 -4.80 -8.99 -10.02
C LEU A 103 -3.46 -9.40 -10.62
N PHE A 104 -3.47 -10.25 -11.66
CA PHE A 104 -2.26 -10.66 -12.37
C PHE A 104 -1.55 -9.45 -12.99
N ALA A 105 -2.29 -8.58 -13.68
CA ALA A 105 -1.72 -7.38 -14.28
C ALA A 105 -1.10 -6.44 -13.23
N GLU A 106 -1.72 -6.28 -12.05
CA GLU A 106 -1.17 -5.52 -10.93
C GLU A 106 0.12 -6.14 -10.38
N ILE A 107 0.19 -7.48 -10.29
CA ILE A 107 1.41 -8.19 -9.85
C ILE A 107 2.56 -7.93 -10.81
N VAL A 108 2.34 -8.10 -12.12
CA VAL A 108 3.36 -7.83 -13.15
C VAL A 108 3.80 -6.36 -13.09
N THR A 109 2.83 -5.46 -12.97
CA THR A 109 3.09 -4.02 -12.90
C THR A 109 3.90 -3.64 -11.67
N ALA A 110 3.60 -4.23 -10.50
CA ALA A 110 4.34 -4.02 -9.26
C ALA A 110 5.83 -4.37 -9.42
N PHE A 111 6.17 -5.46 -10.11
CA PHE A 111 7.56 -5.83 -10.38
C PHE A 111 8.25 -4.84 -11.33
N VAL A 112 7.62 -4.51 -12.45
CA VAL A 112 8.21 -3.58 -13.44
C VAL A 112 8.44 -2.20 -12.82
N VAL A 113 7.44 -1.69 -12.11
CA VAL A 113 7.51 -0.41 -11.42
C VAL A 113 8.56 -0.42 -10.32
N SER A 114 8.72 -1.52 -9.58
CA SER A 114 9.79 -1.64 -8.57
C SER A 114 11.18 -1.56 -9.20
N ILE A 115 11.39 -2.24 -10.34
CA ILE A 115 12.66 -2.19 -11.08
C ILE A 115 12.94 -0.77 -11.56
N LEU A 116 11.94 -0.13 -12.20
CA LEU A 116 12.10 1.21 -12.75
C LEU A 116 12.24 2.28 -11.65
N ALA A 117 11.54 2.14 -10.53
CA ALA A 117 11.65 3.06 -9.40
C ALA A 117 13.08 3.07 -8.86
N SER A 118 13.73 1.90 -8.77
CA SER A 118 15.13 1.79 -8.36
C SER A 118 16.15 2.32 -9.38
N ILE A 119 15.73 2.60 -10.62
CA ILE A 119 16.59 3.10 -11.70
C ILE A 119 16.41 4.60 -11.90
N ILE A 120 15.16 5.02 -12.04
CA ILE A 120 14.77 6.33 -12.55
C ILE A 120 14.65 7.33 -11.40
N LEU A 121 14.16 6.90 -10.24
CA LEU A 121 14.10 7.80 -9.09
C LEU A 121 15.51 8.06 -8.57
N PRO A 122 15.83 9.31 -8.19
CA PRO A 122 17.17 9.67 -7.78
C PRO A 122 17.58 8.82 -6.58
N VAL A 123 18.57 7.95 -6.78
CA VAL A 123 19.18 7.14 -5.72
C VAL A 123 20.28 7.98 -5.06
N ALA A 124 20.31 7.99 -3.73
CA ALA A 124 21.35 8.68 -2.99
C ALA A 124 22.75 8.19 -3.42
N HIS A 125 23.71 9.12 -3.53
CA HIS A 125 25.04 8.85 -4.11
C HIS A 125 25.87 7.77 -3.38
N GLN A 126 25.48 7.36 -2.17
CA GLN A 126 26.12 6.27 -1.41
C GLN A 126 25.17 5.07 -1.30
N GLN A 127 25.41 3.97 -2.01
CA GLN A 127 24.55 2.78 -1.93
C GLN A 127 25.12 1.74 -0.95
N THR A 128 24.80 1.87 0.33
CA THR A 128 25.44 1.09 1.40
C THR A 128 24.60 -0.07 1.91
N ILE A 129 23.26 0.03 1.89
CA ILE A 129 22.37 -0.93 2.54
C ILE A 129 22.11 -2.12 1.60
N SER A 130 22.80 -3.23 1.87
CA SER A 130 22.61 -4.52 1.20
C SER A 130 21.44 -5.31 1.79
N PRO A 131 20.88 -6.30 1.06
CA PRO A 131 19.79 -7.13 1.57
C PRO A 131 20.19 -7.89 2.85
N GLY A 132 21.43 -8.38 2.91
CA GLY A 132 21.95 -9.07 4.08
C GLY A 132 22.06 -8.17 5.31
N LEU A 133 22.47 -6.90 5.14
CA LEU A 133 22.55 -5.94 6.25
C LEU A 133 21.15 -5.56 6.75
N LEU A 134 20.20 -5.34 5.83
CA LEU A 134 18.80 -5.11 6.16
C LEU A 134 18.23 -6.28 6.96
N LEU A 135 18.41 -7.51 6.47
CA LEU A 135 17.91 -8.74 7.10
C LEU A 135 18.50 -8.92 8.52
N ARG A 136 19.78 -8.62 8.70
CA ARG A 136 20.42 -8.67 10.04
C ARG A 136 19.78 -7.67 11.01
N ARG A 137 19.51 -6.44 10.57
CA ARG A 137 18.85 -5.43 11.43
C ARG A 137 17.39 -5.79 11.70
N TYR A 138 16.70 -6.28 10.68
CA TYR A 138 15.33 -6.75 10.76
C TYR A 138 15.17 -7.87 11.80
N LYS A 139 16.04 -8.89 11.76
CA LYS A 139 16.06 -9.97 12.74
C LYS A 139 16.28 -9.49 14.18
N LYS A 140 17.02 -8.39 14.38
CA LYS A 140 17.24 -7.83 15.72
C LYS A 140 15.98 -7.17 16.28
N GLU A 141 15.17 -6.53 15.43
CA GLU A 141 13.90 -5.95 15.86
C GLU A 141 12.84 -7.02 16.13
N LEU A 142 12.92 -8.20 15.49
CA LEU A 142 12.05 -9.37 15.76
C LEU A 142 12.34 -10.09 17.09
N SER A 143 12.73 -9.35 18.13
CA SER A 143 12.77 -9.85 19.51
C SER A 143 11.34 -10.14 20.03
N PRO A 144 11.14 -10.89 21.12
CA PRO A 144 9.81 -11.12 21.70
C PRO A 144 9.04 -9.81 21.98
N SER A 145 9.73 -8.75 22.42
CA SER A 145 9.14 -7.42 22.60
C SER A 145 8.72 -6.79 21.27
N GLY A 146 9.54 -6.91 20.22
CA GLY A 146 9.20 -6.40 18.90
C GLY A 146 8.05 -7.15 18.25
N ILE A 147 7.99 -8.47 18.41
CA ILE A 147 6.85 -9.29 17.98
C ILE A 147 5.58 -8.83 18.70
N LEU A 148 5.61 -8.67 20.03
CA LEU A 148 4.46 -8.17 20.79
C LEU A 148 3.97 -6.80 20.29
N LYS A 149 4.89 -5.88 19.99
CA LYS A 149 4.56 -4.59 19.37
C LYS A 149 3.89 -4.76 18.00
N MET A 150 4.38 -5.68 17.17
CA MET A 150 3.76 -5.97 15.87
C MET A 150 2.34 -6.52 16.03
N PHE A 151 2.10 -7.42 16.99
CA PHE A 151 0.76 -7.91 17.32
C PHE A 151 -0.16 -6.74 17.72
N GLY A 152 0.33 -5.80 18.54
CA GLY A 152 -0.39 -4.58 18.91
C GLY A 152 -0.72 -3.68 17.70
N CYS A 153 0.24 -3.45 16.81
CA CYS A 153 0.00 -2.67 15.58
C CYS A 153 -1.00 -3.37 14.64
N ALA A 154 -0.93 -4.69 14.53
CA ALA A 154 -1.87 -5.47 13.72
C ALA A 154 -3.30 -5.41 14.28
N LEU A 155 -3.45 -5.49 15.60
CA LEU A 155 -4.74 -5.27 16.27
C LEU A 155 -5.25 -3.85 16.06
N LEU A 156 -4.38 -2.84 16.20
CA LEU A 156 -4.74 -1.44 15.92
C LEU A 156 -5.30 -1.29 14.51
N TYR A 157 -4.64 -1.90 13.50
CA TYR A 157 -5.13 -1.89 12.12
C TYR A 157 -6.54 -2.49 12.00
N ALA A 158 -6.76 -3.68 12.57
CA ALA A 158 -8.04 -4.37 12.50
C ALA A 158 -9.17 -3.57 13.17
N PHE A 159 -8.92 -3.04 14.38
CA PHE A 159 -9.89 -2.21 15.09
C PHE A 159 -10.18 -0.91 14.35
N SER A 160 -9.15 -0.20 13.89
CA SER A 160 -9.32 1.02 13.12
C SER A 160 -10.12 0.77 11.84
N PHE A 161 -9.88 -0.36 11.15
CA PHE A 161 -10.65 -0.73 9.97
C PHE A 161 -12.14 -0.87 10.30
N LEU A 162 -12.48 -1.67 11.31
CA LEU A 162 -13.88 -1.89 11.69
C LEU A 162 -14.56 -0.57 12.12
N ILE A 163 -13.89 0.23 12.95
CA ILE A 163 -14.42 1.51 13.44
C ILE A 163 -14.67 2.46 12.26
N PHE A 164 -13.68 2.65 11.38
CA PHE A 164 -13.82 3.62 10.30
C PHE A 164 -14.84 3.20 9.25
N GLN A 165 -14.87 1.92 8.87
CA GLN A 165 -15.92 1.42 7.97
C GLN A 165 -17.30 1.59 8.62
N SER A 166 -17.43 1.28 9.90
CA SER A 166 -18.73 1.39 10.57
C SER A 166 -19.21 2.83 10.75
N ILE A 167 -18.31 3.80 10.86
CA ILE A 167 -18.68 5.21 11.06
C ILE A 167 -18.99 5.88 9.72
N PHE A 168 -18.14 5.67 8.72
CA PHE A 168 -18.13 6.48 7.50
C PHE A 168 -18.69 5.78 6.27
N ASP A 169 -18.83 4.45 6.27
CA ASP A 169 -19.45 3.77 5.15
C ASP A 169 -20.98 3.85 5.25
N GLU A 170 -21.57 4.58 4.32
CA GLU A 170 -23.03 4.80 4.24
C GLU A 170 -23.79 3.62 3.61
N SER A 171 -23.10 2.60 3.11
CA SER A 171 -23.75 1.40 2.57
C SER A 171 -24.47 0.57 3.64
N PHE A 172 -24.17 0.78 4.92
CA PHE A 172 -24.77 0.05 6.04
C PHE A 172 -26.07 0.69 6.56
N VAL A 173 -27.03 -0.16 6.94
CA VAL A 173 -28.40 0.26 7.27
C VAL A 173 -28.55 0.61 8.75
N SER A 174 -27.78 -0.03 9.63
CA SER A 174 -27.86 0.20 11.08
C SER A 174 -27.60 1.67 11.46
N PRO A 175 -28.37 2.25 12.39
CA PRO A 175 -28.15 3.61 12.88
C PRO A 175 -26.97 3.75 13.85
N SER A 176 -26.48 2.63 14.42
CA SER A 176 -25.36 2.62 15.37
C SER A 176 -24.10 2.04 14.74
N TRP A 177 -22.93 2.58 15.10
CA TRP A 177 -21.63 2.07 14.61
C TRP A 177 -21.40 0.61 15.02
N ILE A 178 -21.87 0.19 16.20
CA ILE A 178 -21.75 -1.21 16.65
C ILE A 178 -22.58 -2.11 15.73
N GLY A 179 -23.82 -1.74 15.42
CA GLY A 179 -24.65 -2.52 14.50
C GLY A 179 -24.07 -2.56 13.08
N ARG A 180 -23.52 -1.45 12.58
CA ARG A 180 -22.83 -1.43 11.28
C ARG A 180 -21.59 -2.33 11.25
N SER A 181 -20.84 -2.40 12.36
CA SER A 181 -19.72 -3.34 12.47
C SER A 181 -20.18 -4.80 12.42
N GLN A 182 -21.33 -5.10 13.02
CA GLN A 182 -21.94 -6.43 12.98
C GLN A 182 -22.45 -6.76 11.57
N GLU A 183 -23.06 -5.80 10.87
CA GLU A 183 -23.43 -5.94 9.46
C GLU A 183 -22.21 -6.30 8.60
N LEU A 184 -21.12 -5.52 8.68
CA LEU A 184 -19.88 -5.82 7.98
C LEU A 184 -19.35 -7.23 8.33
N LEU A 185 -19.36 -7.62 9.61
CA LEU A 185 -18.88 -8.93 10.04
C LEU A 185 -19.78 -10.08 9.59
N SER A 186 -21.08 -9.83 9.41
CA SER A 186 -22.07 -10.83 9.00
C SER A 186 -22.21 -10.99 7.47
N LEU A 187 -21.60 -10.11 6.66
CA LEU A 187 -21.62 -10.30 5.20
C LEU A 187 -21.11 -11.70 4.80
N PRO A 188 -21.83 -12.46 3.95
CA PRO A 188 -21.30 -13.71 3.40
C PRO A 188 -20.06 -13.44 2.52
N PRO A 189 -19.25 -14.45 2.14
CA PRO A 189 -19.41 -15.88 2.42
C PRO A 189 -18.60 -16.38 3.62
N ILE A 190 -17.72 -15.55 4.19
CA ILE A 190 -16.82 -15.95 5.28
C ILE A 190 -17.36 -15.55 6.64
N SER A 191 -17.00 -16.33 7.67
CA SER A 191 -17.45 -16.08 9.04
C SER A 191 -16.87 -14.79 9.61
N ALA A 192 -17.54 -14.22 10.62
CA ALA A 192 -17.05 -13.03 11.34
C ALA A 192 -15.64 -13.25 11.93
N GLN A 193 -15.36 -14.45 12.45
CA GLN A 193 -14.05 -14.80 13.00
C GLN A 193 -12.96 -14.79 11.91
N GLU A 194 -13.26 -15.33 10.73
CA GLU A 194 -12.34 -15.29 9.59
C GLU A 194 -12.06 -13.86 9.13
N LYS A 195 -13.06 -12.98 9.09
CA LYS A 195 -12.85 -11.56 8.75
C LYS A 195 -11.93 -10.86 9.72
N ILE A 196 -12.14 -11.07 11.02
CA ILE A 196 -11.29 -10.50 12.07
C ILE A 196 -9.86 -11.03 11.91
N LEU A 197 -9.70 -12.33 11.67
CA LEU A 197 -8.39 -12.94 11.43
C LEU A 197 -7.72 -12.36 10.17
N LEU A 198 -8.45 -12.20 9.07
CA LEU A 198 -7.94 -11.62 7.83
C LEU A 198 -7.50 -10.16 8.01
N LEU A 199 -8.30 -9.35 8.70
CA LEU A 199 -7.95 -7.96 9.05
C LEU A 199 -6.69 -7.92 9.91
N TRP A 200 -6.59 -8.80 10.90
CA TRP A 200 -5.42 -8.90 11.76
C TRP A 200 -4.17 -9.33 10.98
N VAL A 201 -4.29 -10.34 10.12
CA VAL A 201 -3.21 -10.79 9.21
C VAL A 201 -2.78 -9.67 8.28
N GLN A 202 -3.73 -8.90 7.71
CA GLN A 202 -3.40 -7.74 6.87
C GLN A 202 -2.63 -6.68 7.66
N GLY A 203 -3.09 -6.36 8.87
CA GLY A 203 -2.36 -5.45 9.78
C GLY A 203 -0.95 -5.94 10.08
N PHE A 204 -0.78 -7.25 10.30
CA PHE A 204 0.50 -7.88 10.54
C PHE A 204 1.44 -7.79 9.32
N LEU A 205 0.94 -8.11 8.12
CA LEU A 205 1.70 -7.99 6.87
C LEU A 205 2.10 -6.54 6.60
N ASN A 206 1.21 -5.58 6.87
CA ASN A 206 1.50 -4.16 6.70
C ASN A 206 2.64 -3.71 7.61
N ILE A 207 2.62 -4.06 8.91
CA ILE A 207 3.72 -3.68 9.82
C ILE A 207 5.01 -4.42 9.47
N LEU A 208 4.92 -5.68 9.06
CA LEU A 208 6.04 -6.51 8.64
C LEU A 208 6.83 -5.85 7.50
N ILE A 209 6.13 -5.28 6.51
CA ILE A 209 6.75 -4.65 5.35
C ILE A 209 7.17 -3.19 5.59
N LEU A 210 6.60 -2.52 6.59
CA LEU A 210 6.99 -1.16 7.00
C LEU A 210 8.18 -1.15 7.96
N LEU A 211 8.37 -2.20 8.75
CA LEU A 211 9.44 -2.30 9.73
C LEU A 211 10.84 -2.02 9.16
N PRO A 212 11.24 -2.49 7.96
CA PRO A 212 12.51 -2.12 7.35
C PRO A 212 12.69 -0.61 7.16
N LEU A 213 11.61 0.14 6.91
CA LEU A 213 11.65 1.59 6.78
C LEU A 213 11.89 2.26 8.14
N PHE A 214 11.22 1.82 9.21
CA PHE A 214 11.45 2.35 10.56
C PHE A 214 12.87 2.10 11.07
N ILE A 215 13.49 0.99 10.66
CA ILE A 215 14.87 0.64 11.02
C ILE A 215 15.90 1.57 10.37
N VAL A 216 15.62 2.01 9.15
CA VAL A 216 16.61 2.67 8.29
C VAL A 216 16.39 4.19 8.21
N PHE A 217 15.14 4.65 8.29
CA PHE A 217 14.76 6.04 8.16
C PHE A 217 14.77 6.73 9.53
N LEU A 218 15.88 7.41 9.84
CA LEU A 218 16.10 8.06 11.13
C LEU A 218 15.64 9.53 11.08
N ARG A 219 14.33 9.73 11.10
CA ARG A 219 13.69 11.05 11.14
C ARG A 219 12.84 11.25 12.39
N GLU A 220 12.31 12.45 12.55
CA GLU A 220 11.33 12.73 13.60
C GLU A 220 10.04 11.97 13.37
N LYS A 221 9.32 11.68 14.46
CA LYS A 221 8.08 10.91 14.42
C LYS A 221 7.05 11.52 13.48
N VAL A 222 6.89 12.83 13.50
CA VAL A 222 5.94 13.53 12.62
C VAL A 222 6.32 13.34 11.15
N GLU A 223 7.59 13.46 10.80
CA GLU A 223 8.07 13.25 9.43
C GLU A 223 7.86 11.79 8.99
N LEU A 224 8.12 10.81 9.87
CA LEU A 224 7.84 9.40 9.60
C LEU A 224 6.34 9.14 9.35
N ILE A 225 5.47 9.75 10.15
CA ILE A 225 4.02 9.62 10.02
C ILE A 225 3.57 10.17 8.68
N VAL A 226 3.99 11.38 8.32
CA VAL A 226 3.60 12.01 7.07
C VAL A 226 4.12 11.22 5.87
N VAL A 227 5.40 10.84 5.87
CA VAL A 227 6.02 10.15 4.73
C VAL A 227 5.46 8.74 4.55
N PHE A 228 5.41 7.92 5.61
CA PHE A 228 4.95 6.54 5.49
C PHE A 228 3.42 6.40 5.49
N GLY A 229 2.71 7.34 6.12
CA GLY A 229 1.26 7.49 6.01
C GLY A 229 0.87 7.74 4.56
N SER A 230 1.46 8.77 3.94
CA SER A 230 1.22 9.09 2.53
C SER A 230 1.61 7.95 1.60
N LEU A 231 2.77 7.33 1.82
CA LEU A 231 3.22 6.19 1.00
C LEU A 231 2.24 5.02 1.08
N SER A 232 1.88 4.59 2.30
CA SER A 232 1.01 3.44 2.49
C SER A 232 -0.39 3.70 1.94
N PHE A 233 -0.93 4.90 2.18
CA PHE A 233 -2.23 5.33 1.66
C PHE A 233 -2.24 5.37 0.12
N VAL A 234 -1.22 5.96 -0.51
CA VAL A 234 -1.17 6.06 -1.97
C VAL A 234 -1.10 4.69 -2.61
N VAL A 235 -0.27 3.79 -2.09
CA VAL A 235 -0.11 2.43 -2.65
C VAL A 235 -1.36 1.58 -2.40
N ALA A 236 -1.90 1.59 -1.18
CA ALA A 236 -2.96 0.65 -0.80
C ALA A 236 -4.38 1.11 -1.16
N VAL A 237 -4.58 2.41 -1.37
CA VAL A 237 -5.93 2.99 -1.54
C VAL A 237 -5.97 3.91 -2.73
N PHE A 238 -5.21 5.00 -2.71
CA PHE A 238 -5.43 6.10 -3.64
C PHE A 238 -5.11 5.73 -5.10
N SER A 239 -3.95 5.12 -5.35
CA SER A 239 -3.54 4.72 -6.71
C SER A 239 -4.49 3.65 -7.29
N PRO A 240 -4.85 2.57 -6.57
CA PRO A 240 -5.86 1.62 -7.04
C PRO A 240 -7.26 2.22 -7.28
N ALA A 241 -7.72 3.08 -6.38
CA ALA A 241 -9.02 3.75 -6.49
C ALA A 241 -9.06 4.66 -7.72
N PHE A 242 -7.99 5.41 -7.96
CA PHE A 242 -7.85 6.28 -9.12
C PHE A 242 -7.71 5.50 -10.42
N ALA A 243 -6.94 4.40 -10.41
CA ALA A 243 -6.77 3.50 -11.54
C ALA A 243 -8.08 2.82 -12.00
N ASN A 244 -9.04 2.66 -11.09
CA ASN A 244 -10.33 2.02 -11.36
C ASN A 244 -11.51 3.00 -11.18
N PHE A 245 -11.25 4.31 -11.29
CA PHE A 245 -12.22 5.39 -11.01
C PHE A 245 -13.55 5.17 -11.74
N GLN A 246 -13.52 4.72 -12.99
CA GLN A 246 -14.70 4.47 -13.82
C GLN A 246 -15.58 3.31 -13.34
N ARG A 247 -15.09 2.48 -12.41
CA ARG A 247 -15.78 1.29 -11.89
C ARG A 247 -16.35 1.48 -10.50
N ILE A 248 -16.11 2.64 -9.88
CA ILE A 248 -16.50 2.94 -8.51
C ILE A 248 -17.45 4.14 -8.56
N GLU A 249 -18.60 4.05 -7.89
CA GLU A 249 -19.50 5.19 -7.79
C GLU A 249 -18.79 6.37 -7.10
N PRO A 250 -18.94 7.62 -7.61
CA PRO A 250 -18.15 8.76 -7.12
C PRO A 250 -18.28 9.05 -5.62
N LEU A 251 -19.47 8.85 -5.03
CA LEU A 251 -19.69 9.06 -3.60
C LEU A 251 -18.97 7.98 -2.78
N LEU A 252 -19.14 6.70 -3.15
CA LEU A 252 -18.44 5.58 -2.52
C LEU A 252 -16.93 5.69 -2.64
N LEU A 253 -16.43 6.26 -3.75
CA LEU A 253 -15.01 6.51 -3.93
C LEU A 253 -14.46 7.51 -2.90
N VAL A 254 -15.18 8.61 -2.65
CA VAL A 254 -14.77 9.63 -1.67
C VAL A 254 -14.68 9.02 -0.28
N ASP A 255 -15.68 8.24 0.11
CA ASP A 255 -15.72 7.57 1.42
C ASP A 255 -14.59 6.55 1.54
N GLN A 256 -14.40 5.70 0.53
CA GLN A 256 -13.30 4.73 0.51
C GLN A 256 -11.92 5.38 0.61
N VAL A 257 -11.71 6.49 -0.10
CA VAL A 257 -10.46 7.25 -0.08
C VAL A 257 -10.26 7.88 1.30
N PHE A 258 -11.29 8.48 1.88
CA PHE A 258 -11.22 9.12 3.20
C PHE A 258 -11.00 8.10 4.32
N ILE A 259 -11.76 7.01 4.34
CA ILE A 259 -11.61 5.88 5.28
C ILE A 259 -10.20 5.31 5.18
N GLY A 260 -9.73 5.08 3.95
CA GLY A 260 -8.38 4.59 3.69
C GLY A 260 -7.30 5.54 4.20
N PHE A 261 -7.47 6.85 3.98
CA PHE A 261 -6.56 7.87 4.50
C PHE A 261 -6.47 7.80 6.03
N CYS A 262 -7.61 7.87 6.71
CA CYS A 262 -7.69 7.81 8.18
C CYS A 262 -7.08 6.51 8.73
N LEU A 263 -7.44 5.37 8.14
CA LEU A 263 -6.93 4.05 8.53
C LEU A 263 -5.40 3.99 8.46
N HIS A 264 -4.82 4.35 7.31
CA HIS A 264 -3.39 4.26 7.13
C HIS A 264 -2.63 5.27 8.01
N PHE A 265 -3.14 6.48 8.20
CA PHE A 265 -2.48 7.46 9.08
C PHE A 265 -2.53 7.07 10.56
N ILE A 266 -3.65 6.53 11.06
CA ILE A 266 -3.71 6.01 12.44
C ILE A 266 -2.78 4.81 12.62
N PHE A 267 -2.84 3.85 11.70
CA PHE A 267 -2.00 2.66 11.76
C PHE A 267 -0.51 3.01 11.74
N ILE A 268 -0.09 3.91 10.84
CA ILE A 268 1.30 4.38 10.79
C ILE A 268 1.67 5.14 12.05
N SER A 269 0.78 5.98 12.59
CA SER A 269 1.03 6.72 13.84
C SER A 269 1.30 5.77 15.00
N GLY A 270 0.46 4.74 15.19
CA GLY A 270 0.71 3.70 16.19
C GLY A 270 2.02 2.95 15.95
N SER A 271 2.31 2.61 14.69
CA SER A 271 3.56 1.93 14.31
C SER A 271 4.81 2.77 14.60
N VAL A 272 4.76 4.08 14.31
CA VAL A 272 5.83 5.04 14.61
C VAL A 272 6.01 5.21 16.13
N LEU A 273 4.94 5.14 16.92
CA LEU A 273 5.08 5.16 18.38
C LEU A 273 5.77 3.90 18.91
N CYS A 274 5.52 2.74 18.30
CA CYS A 274 6.11 1.47 18.71
C CYS A 274 7.57 1.28 18.25
N PHE A 275 7.89 1.72 17.02
CA PHE A 275 9.17 1.43 16.34
C PHE A 275 9.97 2.67 15.95
N GLY A 276 9.35 3.86 15.92
CA GLY A 276 10.02 5.12 15.64
C GLY A 276 10.96 5.49 16.77
N ARG A 277 12.24 5.65 16.45
CA ARG A 277 13.25 6.01 17.45
C ARG A 277 13.03 7.44 17.92
N ASN A 278 13.07 7.65 19.23
CA ASN A 278 13.22 9.00 19.77
C ASN A 278 14.62 9.48 19.36
N LYS A 279 14.72 10.59 18.62
CA LYS A 279 15.99 11.31 18.55
C LYS A 279 16.31 11.73 19.99
N LYS A 280 17.44 11.27 20.51
CA LYS A 280 18.05 11.83 21.71
C LYS A 280 18.75 13.12 21.32
#